data_AF-H9FGQ4-F1
#
_entry.id   AF-H9FGQ4-F1
#
_cell.length_a   1.000
_cell.length_b   1.000
_cell.length_c   1.000
_cell.angle_alpha   90.00
_cell.angle_beta   90.00
_cell.angle_gamma   90.00
#
_symmetry.space_group_name_H-M   'P 1'
#
loop_
_entity.id
_entity.type
_entity.pdbx_description
1 polymer ?
#
loop_
_entity_poly.entity_id
_entity_poly.type
_entity_poly.pdbx_seq_one_letter_code
_entity_poly.pdbx_strand_id
1 'polypeptide(L)' 'ALVQFLLVKDQAKVPVQRSEMVKVIIREYKDECLDIINRANNKLECAFGYQLKEIDTQNHAYIIINKLGYPT' A
#
# COMPACT_ATOMS: atom_id res chain seq x y z
N ALA A 1 -0.03 -9.97 5.84
CA ALA A 1 -1.11 -9.03 6.18
C ALA A 1 -1.13 -7.83 5.24
N LEU A 2 -0.34 -6.76 5.48
CA LEU A 2 -0.51 -5.50 4.72
C LEU A 2 -0.25 -5.62 3.20
N VAL A 3 0.84 -6.28 2.78
CA VAL A 3 1.14 -6.49 1.35
C VAL A 3 0.02 -7.24 0.63
N GLN A 4 -0.52 -8.30 1.25
CA GLN A 4 -1.64 -9.08 0.69
C GLN A 4 -2.91 -8.24 0.59
N PHE A 5 -3.22 -7.45 1.62
CA PHE A 5 -4.35 -6.52 1.62
C PHE A 5 -4.24 -5.50 0.48
N LEU A 6 -3.06 -4.93 0.28
CA LEU A 6 -2.76 -4.01 -0.80
C LEU A 6 -2.99 -4.66 -2.18
N LEU A 7 -2.46 -5.86 -2.41
CA LEU A 7 -2.66 -6.59 -3.68
C LEU A 7 -4.14 -6.87 -3.98
N VAL A 8 -4.95 -7.20 -2.96
CA VAL A 8 -6.40 -7.40 -3.13
C VAL A 8 -7.11 -6.09 -3.51
N LYS A 9 -6.70 -4.96 -2.91
CA LYS A 9 -7.27 -3.65 -3.24
C LYS A 9 -6.93 -3.21 -4.67
N ASP A 10 -5.74 -3.53 -5.19
CA ASP A 10 -5.41 -3.30 -6.60
C ASP A 10 -6.27 -4.11 -7.58
N GLN A 11 -6.55 -5.38 -7.25
CA GLN A 11 -7.46 -6.20 -8.06
C GLN A 11 -8.87 -5.59 -8.15
N ALA A 12 -9.33 -4.99 -7.05
CA ALA A 12 -10.59 -4.26 -7.00
C ALA A 12 -10.53 -2.86 -7.65
N LYS A 13 -9.34 -2.41 -8.09
CA LYS A 13 -9.08 -1.08 -8.69
C LYS A 13 -9.59 0.08 -7.83
N VAL A 14 -9.55 -0.09 -6.50
CA VAL A 14 -9.95 0.93 -5.54
C VAL A 14 -8.75 1.58 -4.87
N PRO A 15 -8.78 2.90 -4.63
CA PRO A 15 -7.76 3.54 -3.80
C PRO A 15 -7.84 3.03 -2.36
N VAL A 16 -6.69 3.02 -1.70
CA VAL A 16 -6.52 2.58 -0.31
C VAL A 16 -6.23 3.78 0.56
N GLN A 17 -7.02 3.98 1.61
CA GLN A 17 -6.73 5.01 2.61
C GLN A 17 -5.72 4.51 3.64
N ARG A 18 -4.88 5.41 4.14
CA ARG A 18 -3.98 5.11 5.25
C ARG A 18 -4.70 4.54 6.47
N SER A 19 -5.88 5.08 6.79
CA SER A 19 -6.71 4.62 7.91
C SER A 19 -7.10 3.15 7.79
N GLU A 20 -7.35 2.66 6.57
CA GLU A 20 -7.60 1.25 6.28
C GLU A 20 -6.34 0.41 6.52
N MET A 21 -5.17 0.88 6.05
CA MET A 21 -3.89 0.20 6.28
C MET A 21 -3.59 0.08 7.78
N VAL A 22 -3.85 1.14 8.55
CA VAL A 22 -3.68 1.17 10.02
C VAL A 22 -4.58 0.14 10.70
N LYS A 23 -5.81 -0.11 10.20
CA LYS A 23 -6.70 -1.15 10.76
C LYS A 23 -6.15 -2.56 10.54
N VAL A 24 -5.42 -2.77 9.43
CA VAL A 24 -4.76 -4.05 9.12
C VAL A 24 -3.49 -4.24 9.97
N ILE A 25 -2.87 -3.14 10.39
CA ILE A 25 -1.72 -3.14 11.31
C ILE A 25 -2.23 -3.38 12.74
N ILE A 26 -1.54 -4.26 13.47
CA ILE A 26 -1.89 -4.57 14.86
C ILE A 26 -1.77 -3.30 15.71
N ARG A 27 -2.71 -3.11 16.65
CA ARG A 27 -2.81 -1.89 17.48
C ARG A 27 -1.51 -1.48 18.16
N GLU A 28 -0.70 -2.46 18.57
CA GLU A 28 0.57 -2.25 19.27
C GLU A 28 1.65 -1.61 18.39
N TYR A 29 1.50 -1.66 17.06
CA TYR A 29 2.44 -1.05 16.11
C TYR A 29 1.87 0.19 15.42
N LYS A 30 0.88 0.84 16.02
CA LYS A 30 0.25 2.05 15.45
C LYS A 30 1.23 3.22 15.35
N ASP A 31 2.10 3.40 16.34
CA ASP A 31 3.12 4.43 16.34
C ASP A 31 4.18 4.20 15.26
N GLU A 32 4.44 2.93 14.92
CA GLU A 32 5.36 2.49 13.85
C GLU A 32 4.64 2.26 12.51
N CYS A 33 3.39 2.72 12.37
CA CYS A 33 2.59 2.44 11.18
C CYS A 33 3.25 2.96 9.89
N LEU A 34 3.95 4.09 9.95
CA LEU A 34 4.70 4.64 8.81
C LEU A 34 5.78 3.68 8.33
N ASP A 35 6.60 3.19 9.26
CA ASP A 35 7.67 2.23 8.97
C ASP A 35 7.12 0.93 8.39
N ILE A 36 5.99 0.45 8.92
CA ILE A 36 5.35 -0.77 8.40
C ILE A 36 4.81 -0.56 6.98
N ILE A 37 4.17 0.58 6.72
CA ILE A 37 3.70 0.93 5.37
C ILE A 37 4.89 1.04 4.42
N ASN A 38 5.99 1.67 4.84
CA ASN A 38 7.19 1.83 4.02
C ASN A 38 7.86 0.47 3.72
N ARG A 39 7.95 -0.42 4.72
CA ARG A 39 8.42 -1.80 4.53
C ARG A 39 7.52 -2.61 3.59
N ALA A 40 6.20 -2.40 3.66
CA ALA A 40 5.26 -3.04 2.75
C ALA A 40 5.41 -2.51 1.32
N ASN A 41 5.58 -1.20 1.14
CA ASN A 41 5.88 -0.60 -0.17
C ASN A 41 7.18 -1.15 -0.75
N ASN A 42 8.26 -1.20 0.03
CA ASN A 42 9.54 -1.76 -0.42
C ASN A 42 9.39 -3.23 -0.86
N LYS A 43 8.64 -4.04 -0.11
CA LYS A 43 8.34 -5.43 -0.50
C LYS A 43 7.51 -5.52 -1.79
N LEU A 44 6.53 -4.64 -1.98
CA LEU A 44 5.77 -4.57 -3.23
C LEU A 44 6.70 -4.26 -4.40
N GLU A 45 7.63 -3.32 -4.24
CA GLU A 45 8.55 -2.91 -5.28
C GLU A 45 9.56 -4.01 -5.62
N CYS A 46 10.20 -4.61 -4.61
CA CYS A 46 11.26 -5.59 -4.85
C CYS A 46 10.74 -6.97 -5.26
N ALA A 47 9.60 -7.44 -4.71
CA ALA A 47 9.15 -8.81 -4.94
C ALA A 47 8.06 -8.93 -6.02
N PHE A 48 7.26 -7.88 -6.22
CA PHE A 48 6.13 -7.90 -7.16
C PHE A 48 6.24 -6.83 -8.24
N GLY A 49 7.21 -5.92 -8.14
CA GLY A 49 7.36 -4.78 -9.03
C GLY A 49 6.15 -3.86 -9.04
N TYR A 50 5.45 -3.72 -7.92
CA TYR A 50 4.42 -2.72 -7.71
C TYR A 50 4.92 -1.61 -6.80
N GLN A 51 4.44 -0.39 -6.98
CA GLN A 51 4.71 0.72 -6.06
C GLN A 51 3.39 1.23 -5.46
N LEU A 52 3.40 1.49 -4.16
CA LEU A 52 2.35 2.23 -3.48
C LEU A 52 2.61 3.74 -3.69
N LYS A 53 1.68 4.43 -4.36
CA LYS A 53 1.78 5.85 -4.69
C LYS A 53 0.66 6.63 -4.04
N GLU A 54 0.99 7.67 -3.29
CA GLU A 54 0.02 8.63 -2.77
C GLU A 54 -0.51 9.50 -3.90
N ILE A 55 -1.83 9.61 -4.01
CA ILE A 55 -2.53 10.43 -5.01
C ILE A 55 -3.27 11.61 -4.38
N ASP A 56 -3.54 11.53 -3.09
CA ASP A 56 -4.22 12.58 -2.33
C ASP A 56 -3.63 12.63 -0.92
N THR A 57 -2.89 13.71 -0.65
CA THR A 57 -2.24 13.96 0.64
C THR A 57 -3.20 14.50 1.70
N GLN A 58 -4.33 15.10 1.32
CA GLN A 58 -5.34 15.58 2.26
C GLN A 58 -6.12 14.42 2.87
N ASN A 59 -6.46 13.43 2.04
CA ASN A 59 -7.19 12.24 2.46
C ASN A 59 -6.28 11.04 2.77
N HIS A 60 -4.96 11.19 2.59
CA HIS A 60 -3.99 10.11 2.66
C HIS A 60 -4.45 8.87 1.88
N ALA A 61 -4.74 9.07 0.60
CA ALA A 61 -5.20 8.03 -0.32
C ALA A 61 -4.08 7.59 -1.26
N TYR A 62 -3.97 6.29 -1.44
CA TYR A 62 -2.90 5.64 -2.18
C TYR A 62 -3.47 4.72 -3.26
N ILE A 63 -2.74 4.57 -4.36
CA ILE A 63 -2.98 3.56 -5.40
C ILE A 63 -1.75 2.68 -5.54
N ILE A 64 -1.94 1.51 -6.13
CA ILE A 64 -0.84 0.63 -6.49
C ILE A 64 -0.60 0.77 -7.98
N ILE A 65 0.64 1.04 -8.36
CA ILE A 65 1.06 1.16 -9.75
C ILE A 65 2.01 0.02 -10.10
N ASN A 66 1.83 -0.58 -11.28
CA ASN A 66 2.75 -1.58 -11.79
C ASN A 66 4.01 -0.88 -12.33
N LYS A 67 5.17 -1.20 -11.77
CA LYS A 67 6.49 -0.70 -12.20
C LYS A 67 7.19 -1.63 -13.18
N LEU A 68 6.70 -2.85 -13.43
CA LEU A 68 7.33 -3.84 -14.30
C LEU A 68 7.19 -3.55 -15.79
N GLY A 69 6.67 -2.39 -16.18
CA GLY A 69 6.85 -1.88 -17.54
C GLY A 69 6.28 -2.81 -18.62
N TYR A 70 4.99 -3.08 -18.57
CA TYR A 70 4.24 -3.37 -19.79
C TYR A 70 3.00 -2.46 -19.80
N PRO A 71 2.76 -1.72 -20.89
CA PRO A 71 1.52 -0.99 -21.05
C PRO A 71 0.38 -2.01 -21.12
N THR A 72 -0.47 -2.04 -20.10
CA THR A 72 -1.85 -2.52 -20.24
C THR A 72 -2.69 -1.44 -20.88
#